data_AF-A0A8S2X9T7-F1
#
_entry.id   AF-A0A8S2X9T7-F1
#
_cell.length_a   1.000
_cell.length_b   1.000
_cell.length_c   1.000
_cell.angle_alpha   90.00
_cell.angle_beta   90.00
_cell.angle_gamma   90.00
#
_symmetry.space_group_name_H-M   'P 1'
#
loop_
_entity.id
_entity.type
_entity.pdbx_description
1 polymer ?
#
loop_
_entity_poly.entity_id
_entity_poly.type
_entity_poly.pdbx_seq_one_letter_code
_entity_poly.pdbx_strand_id
1 'polypeptide(L)' 'MGLKFHQKALNIQENVKCNPLEYGTTYINLDETYREMKNYSIALVYFQKGLKIYAEKSPKAHPDLAV' A
#
# COMPACT_ATOMS: atom_id res chain seq x y z
N MET A 1 4.79 9.90 14.80
CA MET A 1 3.31 9.99 14.86
C MET A 1 2.64 9.38 13.62
N GLY A 2 3.10 9.66 12.39
CA GLY A 2 2.46 9.21 11.14
C GLY A 2 2.18 7.70 11.04
N LEU A 3 3.16 6.86 11.40
CA LEU A 3 3.04 5.39 11.32
C LEU A 3 1.79 4.82 12.03
N LYS A 4 1.49 5.34 13.22
CA LYS A 4 0.39 4.85 14.06
C LYS A 4 -0.97 5.22 13.48
N PHE A 5 -1.06 6.37 12.79
CA PHE A 5 -2.27 6.80 12.09
C PHE A 5 -2.49 6.00 10.81
N HIS A 6 -1.44 5.75 10.03
CA HIS A 6 -1.53 4.94 8.81
C HIS A 6 -1.92 3.48 9.10
N GLN A 7 -1.35 2.86 10.15
CA GLN A 7 -1.73 1.50 10.55
C GLN A 7 -3.20 1.41 10.99
N LYS A 8 -3.70 2.44 11.70
CA LYS A 8 -5.08 2.49 12.16
C LYS A 8 -6.07 2.73 11.02
N ALA A 9 -5.70 3.61 10.08
CA ALA A 9 -6.48 3.84 8.86
C ALA A 9 -6.58 2.57 8.01
N LEU A 10 -5.47 1.83 7.86
CA LEU A 10 -5.44 0.57 7.12
C LEU A 10 -6.40 -0.48 7.71
N ASN A 11 -6.38 -0.65 9.03
CA ASN A 11 -7.25 -1.61 9.71
C ASN A 11 -8.75 -1.25 9.56
N ILE A 12 -9.08 0.03 9.40
CA ILE A 12 -10.46 0.47 9.14
C ILE A 12 -10.83 0.24 7.67
N GLN A 13 -9.93 0.57 6.74
CA GLN A 13 -10.12 0.40 5.30
C GLN A 13 -10.19 -1.08 4.86
N GLU A 14 -9.62 -2.02 5.64
CA GLU A 14 -9.77 -3.46 5.40
C GLU A 14 -11.11 -4.01 5.91
N ASN A 15 -11.68 -3.40 6.96
CA ASN A 15 -12.95 -3.83 7.57
C ASN A 15 -14.19 -3.21 6.94
N VAL A 16 -14.09 -1.94 6.54
CA VAL A 16 -15.08 -1.26 5.71
C VAL A 16 -14.67 -1.56 4.29
N LYS A 17 -15.50 -2.19 3.44
CA LYS A 17 -15.19 -2.42 2.01
C LYS A 17 -14.96 -1.10 1.24
N CYS A 18 -13.87 -0.39 1.54
CA CYS A 18 -13.45 0.85 0.91
C CYS A 18 -12.89 0.54 -0.48
N ASN A 19 -12.85 1.57 -1.33
CA ASN A 19 -12.28 1.42 -2.66
C ASN A 19 -10.83 0.93 -2.51
N PRO A 20 -10.44 -0.16 -3.19
CA PRO A 20 -9.10 -0.70 -3.07
C PRO A 20 -7.97 0.30 -3.33
N LEU A 21 -8.18 1.21 -4.28
CA LEU A 21 -7.21 2.26 -4.60
C LEU A 21 -6.92 3.19 -3.39
N GLU A 22 -7.88 3.32 -2.48
CA GLU A 22 -7.81 4.21 -1.31
C GLU A 22 -6.88 3.65 -0.22
N TYR A 23 -6.85 2.33 -0.02
CA TYR A 23 -5.86 1.69 0.86
C TYR A 23 -4.55 1.34 0.16
N GLY A 24 -4.53 1.24 -1.18
CA GLY A 24 -3.30 1.15 -1.98
C GLY A 24 -2.38 2.36 -1.77
N THR A 25 -2.96 3.56 -1.69
CA THR A 25 -2.21 4.80 -1.42
C THR A 25 -1.62 4.79 0.00
N THR A 26 -2.39 4.32 0.99
CA THR A 26 -1.93 4.17 2.38
C THR A 26 -0.70 3.24 2.47
N TYR A 27 -0.67 2.17 1.69
CA TYR A 27 0.46 1.25 1.63
C TYR A 27 1.74 1.88 1.06
N ILE A 28 1.62 2.73 0.04
CA ILE A 28 2.76 3.47 -0.51
C ILE A 28 3.31 4.47 0.52
N ASN A 29 2.44 5.19 1.22
CA ASN A 29 2.87 6.14 2.25
C ASN A 29 3.56 5.44 3.44
N LEU A 30 3.14 4.22 3.76
CA LEU A 30 3.83 3.38 4.75
C LEU A 30 5.21 2.95 4.26
N ASP A 31 5.33 2.50 3.01
CA ASP A 31 6.64 2.21 2.39
C ASP A 31 7.59 3.39 2.55
N GLU A 32 7.18 4.59 2.11
CA GLU A 32 8.01 5.79 2.18
C GLU A 32 8.45 6.09 3.61
N THR A 33 7.52 6.02 4.57
CA THR A 33 7.82 6.19 6.00
C THR A 33 8.86 5.17 6.48
N TYR A 34 8.74 3.90 6.10
CA TYR A 34 9.70 2.86 6.50
C TYR A 34 11.05 2.99 5.77
N ARG A 35 11.08 3.50 4.53
CA ARG A 35 12.32 3.83 3.82
C ARG A 35 13.08 4.96 4.51
N GLU A 36 12.37 5.99 4.97
CA GLU A 36 12.95 7.07 5.77
C GLU A 36 13.50 6.55 7.11
N MET A 37 12.84 5.57 7.72
CA MET A 37 13.32 4.88 8.92
C MET A 37 14.45 3.87 8.64
N LYS A 38 14.96 3.79 7.40
CA LYS A 38 15.97 2.82 6.93
C LYS A 38 15.57 1.35 7.15
N ASN A 39 14.28 1.09 7.32
CA ASN A 39 13.74 -0.25 7.51
C ASN A 39 13.21 -0.80 6.18
N TYR A 40 14.15 -1.05 5.26
CA TYR A 40 13.84 -1.42 3.89
C TYR A 40 13.08 -2.74 3.76
N SER A 41 13.31 -3.70 4.67
CA SER A 41 12.61 -4.98 4.67
C SER A 41 11.10 -4.79 4.89
N ILE A 42 10.71 -3.93 5.82
CA ILE A 42 9.30 -3.63 6.08
C ILE A 42 8.72 -2.74 4.98
N ALA A 43 9.50 -1.77 4.50
CA ALA A 43 9.10 -0.89 3.41
C ALA A 43 8.71 -1.69 2.16
N LEU A 44 9.56 -2.64 1.75
CA LEU A 44 9.33 -3.50 0.59
C LEU A 44 8.00 -4.28 0.68
N VAL A 45 7.68 -4.80 1.87
CA VAL A 45 6.41 -5.52 2.10
C VAL A 45 5.21 -4.60 1.85
N TYR A 46 5.26 -3.36 2.34
CA TYR A 46 4.16 -2.41 2.14
C TYR A 46 4.10 -1.89 0.70
N PHE A 47 5.24 -1.68 0.06
CA PHE A 47 5.31 -1.32 -1.36
C PHE A 47 4.67 -2.39 -2.25
N GLN A 48 5.01 -3.66 -2.04
CA GLN A 48 4.43 -4.79 -2.79
C GLN A 48 2.92 -4.91 -2.59
N LYS A 49 2.42 -4.67 -1.36
CA LYS A 49 0.98 -4.66 -1.08
C LYS A 49 0.26 -3.55 -1.84
N GLY A 50 0.78 -2.32 -1.80
CA GLY A 50 0.24 -1.19 -2.56
C GLY A 50 0.21 -1.48 -4.06
N LEU A 51 1.35 -1.96 -4.61
CA LEU A 51 1.49 -2.35 -6.01
C LEU A 51 0.47 -3.39 -6.44
N LYS A 52 0.27 -4.46 -5.64
CA LYS A 52 -0.71 -5.51 -5.95
C LYS A 52 -2.11 -4.94 -6.14
N ILE A 53 -2.51 -3.99 -5.30
CA ILE A 53 -3.84 -3.38 -5.37
C ILE A 53 -3.97 -2.49 -6.61
N TYR A 54 -2.95 -1.70 -6.92
CA TYR A 54 -2.92 -0.92 -8.16
C TYR A 54 -2.90 -1.83 -9.40
N ALA A 55 -2.21 -2.97 -9.35
CA ALA A 55 -2.20 -3.95 -10.44
C ALA A 55 -3.57 -4.60 -10.66
N GLU A 56 -4.25 -5.00 -9.58
CA GLU A 56 -5.56 -5.65 -9.64
C GLU A 56 -6.70 -4.70 -10.04
N LYS A 57 -6.54 -3.39 -9.84
CA LYS A 57 -7.63 -2.40 -10.01
C LYS A 57 -7.35 -1.29 -11.00
N SER A 58 -6.12 -1.14 -11.47
CA SER A 58 -5.84 -0.24 -12.59
C SER A 58 -6.43 -0.85 -13.86
N PRO A 59 -7.36 -0.17 -14.55
CA PRO A 59 -7.85 -0.61 -15.86
C PRO A 59 -6.75 -0.56 -16.94
N LYS A 60 -5.57 0.00 -16.62
CA LYS A 60 -4.33 -0.08 -17.39
C LYS A 60 -3.36 -1.07 -16.75
N ALA A 61 -3.79 -2.29 -16.45
CA ALA A 61 -2.84 -3.38 -16.28
C ALA A 61 -2.08 -3.49 -17.62
N HIS A 62 -0.95 -2.77 -17.72
CA HIS A 62 0.02 -3.02 -18.76
C HIS A 62 0.41 -4.49 -18.59
N PRO A 63 0.24 -5.33 -19.63
CA PRO A 63 0.52 -6.77 -19.56
C PRO A 63 1.90 -7.12 -18.98
N ASP A 64 2.82 -6.16 -18.96
CA ASP A 64 4.19 -6.29 -18.45
C ASP A 64 4.30 -6.42 -16.93
N LEU A 65 3.22 -6.18 -16.17
CA LEU A 65 3.19 -6.35 -14.71
C LEU A 65 2.44 -7.61 -14.24
N ALA A 66 1.94 -8.42 -15.17
CA ALA A 66 1.39 -9.75 -14.88
C ALA A 66 2.49 -10.80 -15.14
N VAL A 67 3.22 -11.19 -14.10
CA VAL A 67 4.09 -12.38 -14.08
C VAL A 67 3.43 -13.45 -13.23
#